data_AF-W9NS98-F1
#
_entry.id   AF-W9NS98-F1
#
_cell.length_a   1.000
_cell.length_b   1.000
_cell.length_c   1.000
_cell.angle_alpha   90.00
_cell.angle_beta   90.00
_cell.angle_gamma   90.00
#
_symmetry.space_group_name_H-M   'P 1'
#
loop_
_entity.id
_entity.type
_entity.pdbx_description
1 polymer ?
#
loop_
_entity_poly.entity_id
_entity_poly.type
_entity_poly.pdbx_seq_one_letter_code
_entity_poly.pdbx_strand_id
1 'polypeptide(L)'
;MSRDIQTFAELPTGLQDKYIECSGRQKAATADIWNVAERNYRDLRDDYFTVAIQTYRRPRELNNTLQLLLGTKVPSLLEIVIIWNDVQIKPPEDFVSPYNVSVRYRVSQRNSLNEKLWPDPKYRTKAILLSDDDVYYNPSDLDFIFQTWRKNGQNRLTGAFARCVSMNSAGQWQYSLCGNLDSYSMILTGLAFTHIAFLDYFSSEDQLMTKIREYIDARFNCEDIGMNFVASMLTCSGPLQVSGAKKAVNVMPKQGISTKPGHMKVRSQCVNDFIEFFGYLPLRNTTEYIARGLIRG
;
A
#
# COMPACT_ATOMS: atom_id res chain seq x y z
N MET A 1 -32.48 -4.52 -46.46
CA MET A 1 -32.92 -3.85 -45.22
C MET A 1 -31.75 -3.84 -44.26
N SER A 2 -31.47 -2.65 -43.74
CA SER A 2 -30.19 -2.24 -43.13
C SER A 2 -29.91 -2.91 -41.80
N ARG A 3 -28.62 -3.09 -41.48
CA ARG A 3 -28.12 -3.52 -40.17
C ARG A 3 -28.03 -2.28 -39.28
N ASP A 4 -28.80 -2.24 -38.19
CA ASP A 4 -28.67 -1.20 -37.19
C ASP A 4 -27.51 -1.53 -36.24
N ILE A 5 -26.47 -0.70 -36.33
CA ILE A 5 -25.34 -0.65 -35.43
C ILE A 5 -25.85 0.00 -34.14
N GLN A 6 -25.82 -0.73 -33.02
CA GLN A 6 -26.00 -0.13 -31.70
C GLN A 6 -24.81 0.81 -31.43
N THR A 7 -25.06 2.10 -31.62
CA THR A 7 -24.20 3.20 -31.17
C THR A 7 -24.02 3.13 -29.65
N PHE A 8 -22.77 3.11 -29.20
CA PHE A 8 -22.39 3.31 -27.81
C PHE A 8 -22.99 4.64 -27.35
N ALA A 9 -23.81 4.60 -26.30
CA ALA A 9 -24.32 5.82 -25.68
C ALA A 9 -23.13 6.64 -25.18
N GLU A 10 -22.99 7.86 -25.71
CA GLU A 10 -22.10 8.87 -25.17
C GLU A 10 -22.46 9.11 -23.70
N LEU A 11 -21.46 9.00 -22.82
CA LEU A 11 -21.60 9.36 -21.41
C LEU A 11 -22.08 10.80 -21.33
N PRO A 12 -23.13 11.11 -20.53
CA PRO A 12 -23.63 12.46 -20.43
C PRO A 12 -22.52 13.37 -19.89
N THR A 13 -22.13 14.32 -20.74
CA THR A 13 -21.30 15.48 -20.40
C THR A 13 -22.07 16.32 -19.39
N GLY A 14 -21.75 16.18 -18.11
CA GLY A 14 -22.49 16.91 -17.07
C GLY A 14 -22.27 16.52 -15.61
N LEU A 15 -21.38 15.58 -15.28
CA LEU A 15 -20.84 15.47 -13.92
C LEU A 15 -19.59 16.31 -13.82
N GLN A 16 -19.77 17.62 -13.94
CA GLN A 16 -18.78 18.58 -13.53
C GLN A 16 -18.55 18.34 -12.03
N ASP A 17 -17.33 17.90 -11.72
CA ASP A 17 -16.85 17.57 -10.38
C ASP A 17 -17.51 18.47 -9.33
N LYS A 18 -18.40 17.89 -8.52
CA LYS A 18 -18.56 18.39 -7.16
C LYS A 18 -17.22 18.09 -6.50
N TYR A 19 -16.32 19.06 -6.59
CA TYR A 19 -15.17 19.22 -5.72
C TYR A 19 -15.68 19.05 -4.29
N ILE A 20 -15.66 17.82 -3.77
CA ILE A 20 -15.44 17.62 -2.35
C ILE A 20 -14.00 18.07 -2.21
N GLU A 21 -13.82 19.37 -1.97
CA GLU A 21 -12.54 19.92 -1.61
C GLU A 21 -11.87 18.98 -0.60
N CYS A 22 -10.55 18.91 -0.66
CA CYS A 22 -9.74 18.32 0.39
C CYS A 22 -9.84 19.16 1.67
N SER A 23 -11.06 19.41 2.14
CA SER A 23 -11.43 20.29 3.23
C SER A 23 -10.71 19.81 4.48
N GLY A 24 -9.73 20.59 4.94
CA GLY A 24 -8.88 20.23 6.06
C GLY A 24 -7.45 19.85 5.70
N ARG A 25 -7.10 19.60 4.43
CA ARG A 25 -5.70 19.32 4.02
C ARG A 25 -4.74 20.41 4.50
N GLN A 26 -5.15 21.67 4.38
CA GLN A 26 -4.38 22.84 4.83
C GLN A 26 -4.07 22.83 6.34
N LYS A 27 -4.78 22.01 7.14
CA LYS A 27 -4.49 21.83 8.56
C LYS A 27 -3.26 20.93 8.81
N ALA A 28 -2.91 20.07 7.84
CA ALA A 28 -1.87 19.07 7.99
C ALA A 28 -0.71 19.23 6.99
N ALA A 29 -0.95 19.81 5.80
CA ALA A 29 0.05 19.91 4.74
C ALA A 29 -0.28 21.04 3.73
N THR A 30 0.74 21.63 3.11
CA THR A 30 0.56 22.53 1.95
C THR A 30 0.12 21.76 0.70
N ALA A 31 -0.47 22.47 -0.26
CA ALA A 31 -0.93 21.90 -1.53
C ALA A 31 0.22 21.33 -2.39
N ASP A 32 1.43 21.89 -2.26
CA ASP A 32 2.55 21.57 -3.14
C ASP A 32 3.45 20.43 -2.67
N ILE A 33 3.30 19.96 -1.42
CA ILE A 33 4.15 18.88 -0.87
C ILE A 33 4.19 17.66 -1.79
N TRP A 34 3.03 17.26 -2.32
CA TRP A 34 2.95 16.13 -3.24
C TRP A 34 3.77 16.35 -4.52
N ASN A 35 3.59 17.52 -5.15
CA ASN A 35 4.30 17.88 -6.38
C ASN A 35 5.81 17.95 -6.18
N VAL A 36 6.26 18.44 -5.02
CA VAL A 36 7.69 18.48 -4.67
C VAL A 36 8.24 17.07 -4.45
N ALA A 37 7.53 16.25 -3.69
CA ALA A 37 7.94 14.88 -3.42
C ALA A 37 8.01 14.04 -4.71
N GLU A 38 7.05 14.16 -5.64
CA GLU A 38 7.12 13.50 -6.94
C GLU A 38 8.32 13.97 -7.79
N ARG A 39 8.64 15.28 -7.77
CA ARG A 39 9.78 15.82 -8.51
C ARG A 39 11.11 15.26 -8.05
N ASN A 40 11.27 14.98 -6.76
CA ASN A 40 12.50 14.41 -6.20
C ASN A 40 12.82 13.01 -6.78
N TYR A 41 11.78 12.29 -7.22
CA TYR A 41 11.91 10.93 -7.75
C TYR A 41 11.63 10.82 -9.24
N ARG A 42 11.59 11.95 -9.97
CA ARG A 42 11.22 12.00 -11.40
C ARG A 42 12.12 11.13 -12.29
N ASP A 43 13.39 11.00 -11.91
CA ASP A 43 14.44 10.30 -12.66
C ASP A 43 14.48 8.79 -12.35
N LEU A 44 13.69 8.31 -11.38
CA LEU A 44 13.52 6.88 -11.14
C LEU A 44 12.65 6.24 -12.22
N ARG A 45 12.87 4.94 -12.44
CA ARG A 45 12.13 4.16 -13.43
C ARG A 45 10.65 4.04 -13.07
N ASP A 46 9.79 4.22 -14.05
CA ASP A 46 8.34 4.00 -13.97
C ASP A 46 7.87 2.77 -14.76
N ASP A 47 8.78 2.13 -15.49
CA ASP A 47 8.55 0.93 -16.28
C ASP A 47 8.83 -0.38 -15.52
N TYR A 48 9.40 -0.28 -14.32
CA TYR A 48 9.68 -1.39 -13.41
C TYR A 48 9.22 -1.06 -11.98
N PHE A 49 9.18 -2.09 -11.12
CA PHE A 49 8.92 -1.95 -9.69
C PHE A 49 9.92 -2.71 -8.82
N THR A 50 9.99 -2.26 -7.56
CA THR A 50 10.73 -2.91 -6.47
C THR A 50 9.75 -3.53 -5.48
N VAL A 51 10.04 -4.73 -4.96
CA VAL A 51 9.30 -5.30 -3.82
C VAL A 51 10.06 -5.02 -2.53
N ALA A 52 9.40 -4.45 -1.53
CA ALA A 52 9.95 -4.29 -0.18
C ALA A 52 9.24 -5.25 0.77
N ILE A 53 9.96 -6.30 1.22
CA ILE A 53 9.39 -7.35 2.08
C ILE A 53 9.92 -7.18 3.50
N GLN A 54 9.05 -6.90 4.46
CA GLN A 54 9.44 -6.87 5.87
C GLN A 54 9.41 -8.25 6.49
N THR A 55 10.47 -8.59 7.24
CA THR A 55 10.53 -9.86 7.95
C THR A 55 11.14 -9.73 9.34
N TYR A 56 10.62 -10.52 10.29
CA TYR A 56 11.15 -10.65 11.64
C TYR A 56 10.95 -12.07 12.14
N ARG A 57 12.06 -12.81 12.34
CA ARG A 57 12.06 -14.18 12.90
C ARG A 57 11.13 -15.18 12.21
N ARG A 58 10.99 -15.04 10.89
CA ARG A 58 10.13 -15.87 10.03
C ARG A 58 10.86 -16.34 8.76
N PRO A 59 12.02 -17.03 8.91
CA PRO A 59 12.83 -17.42 7.76
C PRO A 59 12.09 -18.37 6.82
N ARG A 60 11.15 -19.18 7.32
CA ARG A 60 10.37 -20.12 6.50
C ARG A 60 9.37 -19.39 5.60
N GLU A 61 8.61 -18.47 6.17
CA GLU A 61 7.61 -17.66 5.46
C GLU A 61 8.31 -16.80 4.39
N LEU A 62 9.37 -16.09 4.78
CA LEU A 62 10.21 -15.33 3.86
C LEU A 62 10.72 -16.19 2.70
N ASN A 63 11.30 -17.36 2.99
CA ASN A 63 11.85 -18.23 1.96
C ASN A 63 10.76 -18.75 1.02
N ASN A 64 9.58 -19.10 1.53
CA ASN A 64 8.46 -19.52 0.68
C ASN A 64 8.02 -18.38 -0.25
N THR A 65 7.88 -17.17 0.28
CA THR A 65 7.52 -15.98 -0.50
C THR A 65 8.57 -15.67 -1.57
N LEU A 66 9.86 -15.72 -1.23
CA LEU A 66 10.96 -15.54 -2.19
C LEU A 66 10.96 -16.61 -3.29
N GLN A 67 10.81 -17.90 -2.93
CA GLN A 67 10.74 -18.99 -3.90
C GLN A 67 9.58 -18.82 -4.88
N LEU A 68 8.44 -18.31 -4.40
CA LEU A 68 7.29 -18.01 -5.25
C LEU A 68 7.58 -16.84 -6.19
N LEU A 69 8.03 -15.70 -5.67
CA LEU A 69 8.30 -14.50 -6.46
C LEU A 69 9.41 -14.70 -7.50
N LEU A 70 10.39 -15.55 -7.19
CA LEU A 70 11.55 -15.82 -8.05
C LEU A 70 11.41 -17.12 -8.85
N GLY A 71 10.32 -17.88 -8.67
CA GLY A 71 10.08 -19.16 -9.33
C GLY A 71 9.62 -19.02 -10.79
N THR A 72 9.26 -17.81 -11.22
CA THR A 72 8.94 -17.50 -12.62
C THR A 72 9.33 -16.07 -12.96
N LYS A 73 9.53 -15.79 -14.25
CA LYS A 73 9.88 -14.46 -14.72
C LYS A 73 8.67 -13.52 -14.58
N VAL A 74 8.83 -12.48 -13.76
CA VAL A 74 7.92 -11.33 -13.70
C VAL A 74 8.56 -10.19 -14.50
N PRO A 75 8.01 -9.79 -15.67
CA PRO A 75 8.70 -8.88 -16.60
C PRO A 75 9.15 -7.55 -16.00
N SER A 76 8.29 -6.90 -15.21
CA SER A 76 8.54 -5.57 -14.65
C SER A 76 9.17 -5.59 -13.24
N LEU A 77 9.51 -6.76 -12.70
CA LEU A 77 10.16 -6.86 -11.38
C LEU A 77 11.67 -6.58 -11.52
N LEU A 78 12.15 -5.49 -10.93
CA LEU A 78 13.56 -5.12 -11.00
C LEU A 78 14.38 -5.71 -9.85
N GLU A 79 13.87 -5.60 -8.63
CA GLU A 79 14.59 -5.97 -7.42
C GLU A 79 13.63 -6.28 -6.27
N ILE A 80 14.10 -7.08 -5.32
CA ILE A 80 13.44 -7.35 -4.05
C ILE A 80 14.39 -6.89 -2.94
N VAL A 81 13.90 -6.01 -2.06
CA VAL A 81 14.64 -5.57 -0.88
C VAL A 81 13.97 -6.16 0.35
N ILE A 82 14.70 -7.02 1.05
CA ILE A 82 14.28 -7.62 2.31
C ILE A 82 14.61 -6.65 3.44
N ILE A 83 13.58 -6.15 4.10
CA ILE A 83 13.69 -5.27 5.27
C ILE A 83 13.86 -6.16 6.50
N TRP A 84 15.11 -6.27 6.94
CA TRP A 84 15.54 -7.22 7.96
C TRP A 84 15.44 -6.59 9.35
N ASN A 85 14.35 -6.89 10.05
CA ASN A 85 14.07 -6.31 11.37
C ASN A 85 14.74 -7.05 12.53
N ASP A 86 15.34 -8.23 12.31
CA ASP A 86 16.06 -8.95 13.37
C ASP A 86 17.50 -8.43 13.48
N VAL A 87 17.64 -7.25 14.07
CA VAL A 87 18.92 -6.51 14.19
C VAL A 87 20.02 -7.26 14.97
N GLN A 88 19.65 -8.34 15.69
CA GLN A 88 20.59 -9.16 16.45
C GLN A 88 21.23 -10.26 15.61
N ILE A 89 20.65 -10.58 14.44
CA ILE A 89 21.08 -11.67 13.58
C ILE A 89 21.57 -11.09 12.26
N LYS A 90 22.75 -11.54 11.82
CA LYS A 90 23.27 -11.18 10.51
C LYS A 90 22.30 -11.69 9.42
N PRO A 91 21.83 -10.84 8.49
CA PRO A 91 21.01 -11.31 7.39
C PRO A 91 21.81 -12.24 6.45
N PRO A 92 21.14 -13.02 5.59
CA PRO A 92 21.79 -13.66 4.46
C PRO A 92 22.50 -12.65 3.53
N GLU A 93 23.40 -13.15 2.69
CA GLU A 93 24.08 -12.33 1.69
C GLU A 93 23.14 -11.97 0.53
N ASP A 94 23.41 -10.82 -0.09
CA ASP A 94 22.73 -10.38 -1.30
C ASP A 94 22.99 -11.36 -2.45
N PHE A 95 22.00 -11.53 -3.34
CA PHE A 95 22.15 -12.41 -4.50
C PHE A 95 21.34 -11.90 -5.71
N VAL A 96 21.56 -12.52 -6.87
CA VAL A 96 20.79 -12.27 -8.09
C VAL A 96 20.10 -13.56 -8.50
N SER A 97 18.80 -13.50 -8.77
CA SER A 97 18.02 -14.66 -9.21
C SER A 97 18.34 -15.08 -10.64
N PRO A 98 17.95 -16.30 -11.08
CA PRO A 98 18.08 -16.73 -12.48
C PRO A 98 17.36 -15.85 -13.49
N TYR A 99 16.38 -15.03 -13.04
CA TYR A 99 15.65 -14.07 -13.87
C TYR A 99 16.23 -12.65 -13.79
N ASN A 100 17.46 -12.49 -13.31
CA ASN A 100 18.18 -11.22 -13.17
C ASN A 100 17.49 -10.21 -12.23
N VAL A 101 16.78 -10.72 -11.22
CA VAL A 101 16.21 -9.90 -10.14
C VAL A 101 17.21 -9.86 -8.99
N SER A 102 17.68 -8.66 -8.63
CA SER A 102 18.54 -8.49 -7.45
C SER A 102 17.73 -8.64 -6.18
N VAL A 103 18.25 -9.42 -5.23
CA VAL A 103 17.70 -9.57 -3.88
C VAL A 103 18.72 -9.02 -2.90
N ARG A 104 18.33 -7.98 -2.17
CA ARG A 104 19.19 -7.30 -1.20
C ARG A 104 18.58 -7.29 0.18
N TYR A 105 19.41 -7.49 1.19
CA TYR A 105 19.00 -7.36 2.60
C TYR A 105 19.36 -5.96 3.12
N ARG A 106 18.36 -5.22 3.56
CA ARG A 106 18.52 -3.94 4.28
C ARG A 106 18.29 -4.20 5.76
N VAL A 107 19.35 -4.13 6.55
CA VAL A 107 19.24 -4.22 8.01
C VAL A 107 18.57 -2.96 8.54
N SER A 108 17.49 -3.14 9.27
CA SER A 108 16.75 -2.06 9.94
C SER A 108 17.54 -1.50 11.12
N GLN A 109 17.24 -0.26 11.53
CA GLN A 109 17.87 0.31 12.73
C GLN A 109 17.34 -0.34 14.02
N ARG A 110 16.07 -0.76 13.98
CA ARG A 110 15.39 -1.45 15.07
C ARG A 110 14.31 -2.37 14.51
N ASN A 111 13.74 -3.22 15.37
CA ASN A 111 12.51 -3.92 15.02
C ASN A 111 11.32 -2.95 15.09
N SER A 112 10.87 -2.47 13.94
CA SER A 112 9.77 -1.51 13.80
C SER A 112 8.94 -1.81 12.56
N LEU A 113 7.63 -1.57 12.63
CA LEU A 113 6.75 -1.68 11.46
C LEU A 113 6.93 -0.54 10.46
N ASN A 114 7.53 0.58 10.89
CA ASN A 114 7.85 1.71 10.01
C ASN A 114 8.99 1.35 9.04
N GLU A 115 9.77 0.29 9.31
CA GLU A 115 10.99 0.00 8.56
C GLU A 115 10.74 -0.23 7.07
N LYS A 116 9.64 -0.90 6.70
CA LYS A 116 9.27 -1.06 5.27
C LYS A 116 8.80 0.22 4.58
N LEU A 117 8.48 1.27 5.34
CA LEU A 117 7.96 2.52 4.82
C LEU A 117 9.06 3.58 4.58
N TRP A 118 10.33 3.26 4.82
CA TRP A 118 11.44 4.18 4.50
C TRP A 118 11.84 4.15 3.03
N PRO A 119 12.02 5.32 2.38
CA PRO A 119 12.56 5.39 1.02
C PRO A 119 14.02 4.95 1.02
N ASP A 120 14.30 3.71 0.61
CA ASP A 120 15.68 3.25 0.47
C ASP A 120 16.39 4.11 -0.58
N PRO A 121 17.51 4.79 -0.26
CA PRO A 121 18.24 5.62 -1.22
C PRO A 121 18.80 4.81 -2.41
N LYS A 122 18.83 3.47 -2.31
CA LYS A 122 19.22 2.58 -3.39
C LYS A 122 18.04 2.12 -4.26
N TYR A 123 16.81 2.52 -3.96
CA TYR A 123 15.67 2.21 -4.84
C TYR A 123 15.86 2.90 -6.20
N ARG A 124 15.54 2.15 -7.26
CA ARG A 124 15.67 2.60 -8.66
C ARG A 124 14.33 2.77 -9.37
N THR A 125 13.22 2.55 -8.66
CA THR A 125 11.87 2.56 -9.22
C THR A 125 10.97 3.50 -8.41
N LYS A 126 10.01 4.13 -9.09
CA LYS A 126 8.96 4.92 -8.45
C LYS A 126 7.94 4.04 -7.71
N ALA A 127 7.73 2.84 -8.24
CA ALA A 127 6.74 1.89 -7.78
C ALA A 127 7.33 0.92 -6.75
N ILE A 128 6.87 0.99 -5.50
CA ILE A 128 7.28 0.08 -4.45
C ILE A 128 6.09 -0.81 -4.08
N LEU A 129 6.20 -2.12 -4.29
CA LEU A 129 5.26 -3.11 -3.74
C LEU A 129 5.67 -3.41 -2.30
N LEU A 130 4.96 -2.82 -1.35
CA LEU A 130 5.10 -3.15 0.06
C LEU A 130 4.46 -4.51 0.33
N SER A 131 5.18 -5.37 1.06
CA SER A 131 4.75 -6.72 1.37
C SER A 131 5.13 -7.14 2.79
N ASP A 132 4.25 -7.89 3.44
CA ASP A 132 4.61 -8.71 4.60
C ASP A 132 5.21 -10.05 4.10
N ASP A 133 5.92 -10.78 4.97
CA ASP A 133 6.65 -12.01 4.61
C ASP A 133 5.78 -13.25 4.41
N ASP A 134 4.49 -13.16 4.75
CA ASP A 134 3.50 -14.23 4.69
C ASP A 134 2.32 -13.92 3.73
N VAL A 135 2.50 -12.93 2.86
CA VAL A 135 1.47 -12.41 1.96
C VAL A 135 2.03 -12.18 0.55
N TYR A 136 1.30 -12.60 -0.50
CA TYR A 136 1.75 -12.42 -1.88
C TYR A 136 0.62 -12.47 -2.91
N TYR A 137 0.84 -11.82 -4.05
CA TYR A 137 0.10 -12.08 -5.29
C TYR A 137 0.68 -13.32 -6.00
N ASN A 138 -0.13 -13.98 -6.82
CA ASN A 138 0.45 -14.99 -7.71
C ASN A 138 1.43 -14.31 -8.68
N PRO A 139 2.64 -14.86 -8.90
CA PRO A 139 3.62 -14.26 -9.81
C PRO A 139 3.10 -14.00 -11.22
N SER A 140 2.18 -14.83 -11.74
CA SER A 140 1.56 -14.64 -13.06
C SER A 140 0.64 -13.42 -13.15
N ASP A 141 0.24 -12.86 -12.02
CA ASP A 141 -0.63 -11.68 -11.92
C ASP A 141 0.13 -10.39 -11.61
N LEU A 142 1.35 -10.47 -11.06
CA LEU A 142 2.10 -9.30 -10.59
C LEU A 142 2.29 -8.21 -11.63
N ASP A 143 2.58 -8.59 -12.88
CA ASP A 143 2.74 -7.62 -13.96
C ASP A 143 1.44 -6.88 -14.25
N PHE A 144 0.30 -7.58 -14.29
CA PHE A 144 -1.02 -6.95 -14.42
C PHE A 144 -1.32 -6.00 -13.25
N ILE A 145 -1.01 -6.41 -12.01
CA ILE A 145 -1.20 -5.55 -10.82
C ILE A 145 -0.35 -4.28 -10.95
N PHE A 146 0.92 -4.43 -11.31
CA PHE A 146 1.83 -3.30 -11.51
C PHE A 146 1.35 -2.36 -12.62
N GLN A 147 0.97 -2.90 -13.79
CA GLN A 147 0.45 -2.08 -14.89
C GLN A 147 -0.86 -1.36 -14.51
N THR A 148 -1.68 -1.98 -13.66
CA THR A 148 -2.89 -1.35 -13.11
C THR A 148 -2.53 -0.18 -12.21
N TRP A 149 -1.56 -0.34 -11.31
CA TRP A 149 -1.04 0.77 -10.49
C TRP A 149 -0.45 1.87 -11.37
N ARG A 150 0.38 1.51 -12.37
CA ARG A 150 1.03 2.47 -13.26
C ARG A 150 0.02 3.33 -14.02
N LYS A 151 -1.11 2.74 -14.43
CA LYS A 151 -2.14 3.45 -15.19
C LYS A 151 -3.15 4.22 -14.32
N ASN A 152 -3.55 3.66 -13.17
CA ASN A 152 -4.72 4.15 -12.42
C ASN A 152 -4.46 4.43 -10.93
N GLY A 153 -3.25 4.16 -10.45
CA GLY A 153 -2.97 4.06 -9.02
C GLY A 153 -1.74 4.81 -8.53
N GLN A 154 -1.04 5.59 -9.36
CA GLN A 154 0.20 6.27 -8.95
C GLN A 154 -0.03 7.27 -7.79
N ASN A 155 -1.19 7.91 -7.75
CA ASN A 155 -1.60 8.83 -6.68
C ASN A 155 -2.38 8.13 -5.54
N ARG A 156 -2.33 6.78 -5.44
CA ARG A 156 -3.15 6.00 -4.50
C ARG A 156 -2.31 4.86 -3.91
N LEU A 157 -2.70 4.37 -2.73
CA LEU A 157 -2.30 3.01 -2.33
C LEU A 157 -3.14 2.02 -3.15
N THR A 158 -2.47 1.09 -3.84
CA THR A 158 -3.13 0.13 -4.74
C THR A 158 -2.78 -1.30 -4.35
N GLY A 159 -3.73 -2.12 -3.93
CA GLY A 159 -3.40 -3.43 -3.36
C GLY A 159 -4.57 -4.37 -3.11
N ALA A 160 -4.31 -5.46 -2.39
CA ALA A 160 -5.24 -6.60 -2.32
C ALA A 160 -6.31 -6.46 -1.23
N PHE A 161 -5.92 -5.96 -0.06
CA PHE A 161 -6.71 -6.12 1.16
C PHE A 161 -7.39 -4.81 1.56
N ALA A 162 -8.61 -4.61 1.05
CA ALA A 162 -9.45 -3.47 1.40
C ALA A 162 -9.89 -3.50 2.87
N ARG A 163 -9.97 -2.32 3.47
CA ARG A 163 -10.48 -2.09 4.83
C ARG A 163 -11.35 -0.85 4.88
N CYS A 164 -12.22 -0.85 5.88
CA CYS A 164 -13.28 0.12 6.00
C CYS A 164 -13.17 0.87 7.33
N VAL A 165 -13.66 2.10 7.31
CA VAL A 165 -13.85 2.94 8.49
C VAL A 165 -15.30 3.41 8.48
N SER A 166 -16.01 3.19 9.59
CA SER A 166 -17.37 3.68 9.77
C SER A 166 -17.54 4.26 11.16
N MET A 167 -18.44 5.23 11.31
CA MET A 167 -18.74 5.83 12.61
C MET A 167 -19.81 4.99 13.32
N ASN A 168 -19.59 4.68 14.60
CA ASN A 168 -20.60 4.01 15.42
C ASN A 168 -21.63 5.03 15.96
N SER A 169 -22.68 4.54 16.63
CA SER A 169 -23.74 5.37 17.23
C SER A 169 -23.25 6.33 18.32
N ALA A 170 -22.08 6.07 18.90
CA ALA A 170 -21.45 6.92 19.89
C ALA A 170 -20.52 8.00 19.27
N GLY A 171 -20.50 8.12 17.95
CA GLY A 171 -19.66 9.10 17.24
C GLY A 171 -18.18 8.72 17.16
N GLN A 172 -17.81 7.48 17.46
CA GLN A 172 -16.42 6.99 17.36
C GLN A 172 -16.19 6.24 16.05
N TRP A 173 -15.07 6.50 15.40
CA TRP A 173 -14.67 5.80 14.17
C TRP A 173 -14.20 4.38 14.48
N GLN A 174 -14.67 3.42 13.69
CA GLN A 174 -14.39 2.00 13.84
C GLN A 174 -13.68 1.47 12.60
N TYR A 175 -12.54 0.82 12.83
CA TYR A 175 -11.81 0.08 11.80
C TYR A 175 -12.43 -1.31 11.64
N SER A 176 -12.65 -1.74 10.40
CA SER A 176 -13.27 -3.04 10.11
C SER A 176 -12.79 -3.68 8.80
N LEU A 177 -13.06 -4.98 8.68
CA LEU A 177 -13.19 -5.61 7.37
C LEU A 177 -14.40 -5.02 6.65
N CYS A 178 -14.34 -4.90 5.33
CA CYS A 178 -15.41 -4.25 4.58
C CYS A 178 -16.71 -5.06 4.49
N GLY A 179 -16.70 -6.38 4.72
CA GLY A 179 -17.92 -7.18 4.73
C GLY A 179 -18.77 -6.99 3.47
N ASN A 180 -20.03 -6.57 3.64
CA ASN A 180 -20.98 -6.25 2.57
C ASN A 180 -21.04 -4.75 2.24
N LEU A 181 -20.08 -3.94 2.71
CA LEU A 181 -20.06 -2.52 2.41
C LEU A 181 -19.66 -2.29 0.95
N ASP A 182 -20.41 -1.43 0.27
CA ASP A 182 -20.18 -1.08 -1.14
C ASP A 182 -18.98 -0.15 -1.35
N SER A 183 -18.34 0.31 -0.28
CA SER A 183 -17.16 1.18 -0.35
C SER A 183 -16.12 0.84 0.70
N TYR A 184 -14.87 1.19 0.41
CA TYR A 184 -13.71 1.02 1.28
C TYR A 184 -12.85 2.28 1.23
N SER A 185 -12.02 2.49 2.26
CA SER A 185 -11.23 3.71 2.40
C SER A 185 -9.76 3.47 2.71
N MET A 186 -9.38 2.20 2.87
CA MET A 186 -7.99 1.81 3.09
C MET A 186 -7.61 0.55 2.33
N ILE A 187 -6.32 0.43 1.99
CA ILE A 187 -5.67 -0.78 1.51
C ILE A 187 -4.48 -1.09 2.42
N LEU A 188 -4.37 -2.33 2.90
CA LEU A 188 -3.27 -2.70 3.79
C LEU A 188 -1.92 -2.73 3.05
N THR A 189 -0.89 -2.13 3.64
CA THR A 189 0.48 -2.09 3.09
C THR A 189 1.21 -3.43 3.21
N GLY A 190 0.57 -4.47 3.76
CA GLY A 190 1.08 -5.85 3.72
C GLY A 190 1.04 -6.48 2.33
N LEU A 191 0.32 -5.88 1.37
CA LEU A 191 0.42 -6.20 -0.06
C LEU A 191 -0.18 -5.07 -0.91
N ALA A 192 0.58 -3.99 -1.08
CA ALA A 192 0.14 -2.82 -1.83
C ALA A 192 1.29 -2.10 -2.53
N PHE A 193 1.03 -1.70 -3.78
CA PHE A 193 1.84 -0.73 -4.48
C PHE A 193 1.62 0.67 -3.90
N THR A 194 2.73 1.38 -3.74
CA THR A 194 2.80 2.78 -3.34
C THR A 194 3.81 3.51 -4.23
N HIS A 195 3.62 4.82 -4.41
CA HIS A 195 4.65 5.66 -4.99
C HIS A 195 5.71 5.98 -3.93
N ILE A 196 7.00 5.96 -4.30
CA ILE A 196 8.11 6.25 -3.37
C ILE A 196 7.99 7.63 -2.70
N ALA A 197 7.39 8.62 -3.37
CA ALA A 197 7.12 9.93 -2.78
C ALA A 197 6.21 9.89 -1.54
N PHE A 198 5.31 8.90 -1.43
CA PHE A 198 4.53 8.69 -0.22
C PHE A 198 5.40 8.20 0.94
N LEU A 199 6.35 7.29 0.65
CA LEU A 199 7.31 6.80 1.63
C LEU A 199 8.20 7.95 2.12
N ASP A 200 8.69 8.77 1.19
CA ASP A 200 9.50 9.95 1.46
C ASP A 200 8.83 10.92 2.43
N TYR A 201 7.58 11.31 2.15
CA TYR A 201 6.85 12.18 3.05
C TYR A 201 6.56 11.51 4.39
N PHE A 202 6.11 10.26 4.39
CA PHE A 202 5.83 9.50 5.62
C PHE A 202 7.06 9.38 6.52
N SER A 203 8.25 9.34 5.94
CA SER A 203 9.55 9.24 6.62
C SER A 203 10.25 10.57 6.88
N SER A 204 9.66 11.69 6.46
CA SER A 204 10.27 13.03 6.61
C SER A 204 10.33 13.51 8.07
N GLU A 205 11.11 14.56 8.30
CA GLU A 205 11.23 15.25 9.60
C GLU A 205 10.04 16.17 9.93
N ASP A 206 8.95 16.11 9.14
CA ASP A 206 7.71 16.79 9.46
C ASP A 206 7.19 16.34 10.84
N GLN A 207 6.80 17.30 11.69
CA GLN A 207 6.43 17.03 13.08
C GLN A 207 5.24 16.06 13.20
N LEU A 208 4.26 16.16 12.31
CA LEU A 208 3.12 15.25 12.29
C LEU A 208 3.58 13.84 11.90
N MET A 209 4.45 13.72 10.91
CA MET A 209 4.99 12.43 10.45
C MET A 209 5.84 11.76 11.54
N THR A 210 6.70 12.51 12.23
CA THR A 210 7.48 12.02 13.38
C THR A 210 6.56 11.51 14.48
N LYS A 211 5.53 12.28 14.86
CA LYS A 211 4.53 11.88 15.87
C LYS A 211 3.80 10.59 15.49
N ILE A 212 3.44 10.43 14.21
CA ILE A 212 2.78 9.22 13.71
C ILE A 212 3.72 8.01 13.80
N ARG A 213 4.97 8.13 13.34
CA ARG A 213 5.95 7.03 13.39
C ARG A 213 6.23 6.59 14.82
N GLU A 214 6.40 7.52 15.75
CA GLU A 214 6.56 7.23 17.18
C GLU A 214 5.33 6.54 17.77
N TYR A 215 4.13 7.00 17.41
CA TYR A 215 2.88 6.40 17.86
C TYR A 215 2.74 4.94 17.37
N ILE A 216 3.11 4.67 16.12
CA ILE A 216 3.16 3.33 15.51
C ILE A 216 4.14 2.44 16.26
N ASP A 217 5.35 2.94 16.55
CA ASP A 217 6.37 2.18 17.25
C ASP A 217 5.96 1.82 18.69
N ALA A 218 5.34 2.76 19.40
CA ALA A 218 4.85 2.53 20.76
C ALA A 218 3.77 1.44 20.84
N ARG A 219 3.02 1.19 19.76
CA ARG A 219 1.93 0.21 19.71
C ARG A 219 2.25 -1.03 18.88
N PHE A 220 3.31 -0.98 18.10
CA PHE A 220 3.69 -2.00 17.12
C PHE A 220 2.49 -2.40 16.23
N ASN A 221 1.80 -1.39 15.68
CA ASN A 221 0.60 -1.53 14.84
C ASN A 221 0.35 -0.24 14.02
N CYS A 222 -0.59 -0.29 13.09
CA CYS A 222 -1.22 0.87 12.42
C CYS A 222 -0.34 1.65 11.43
N GLU A 223 0.78 1.09 10.98
CA GLU A 223 1.62 1.68 9.94
C GLU A 223 0.87 1.81 8.61
N ASP A 224 0.05 0.81 8.28
CA ASP A 224 -0.81 0.83 7.11
C ASP A 224 -1.91 1.89 7.19
N ILE A 225 -2.55 2.07 8.36
CA ILE A 225 -3.55 3.12 8.58
C ILE A 225 -2.87 4.49 8.39
N GLY A 226 -1.72 4.71 9.01
CA GLY A 226 -0.95 5.95 8.87
C GLY A 226 -0.61 6.25 7.41
N MET A 227 -0.18 5.22 6.67
CA MET A 227 0.15 5.36 5.25
C MET A 227 -1.08 5.72 4.39
N ASN A 228 -2.26 5.15 4.69
CA ASN A 228 -3.50 5.49 3.99
C ASN A 228 -3.95 6.93 4.27
N PHE A 229 -3.79 7.41 5.52
CA PHE A 229 -4.06 8.80 5.88
C PHE A 229 -3.15 9.75 5.09
N VAL A 230 -1.85 9.47 5.04
CA VAL A 230 -0.88 10.28 4.29
C VAL A 230 -1.18 10.29 2.80
N ALA A 231 -1.39 9.14 2.17
CA ALA A 231 -1.69 9.07 0.74
C ALA A 231 -2.97 9.85 0.38
N SER A 232 -4.02 9.68 1.18
CA SER A 232 -5.31 10.38 0.97
C SER A 232 -5.19 11.89 1.22
N MET A 233 -4.41 12.30 2.24
CA MET A 233 -4.16 13.71 2.53
C MET A 233 -3.39 14.40 1.40
N LEU A 234 -2.36 13.76 0.86
CA LEU A 234 -1.49 14.33 -0.17
C LEU A 234 -2.18 14.47 -1.53
N THR A 235 -3.04 13.53 -1.89
CA THR A 235 -3.59 13.41 -3.25
C THR A 235 -5.10 13.58 -3.35
N CYS A 236 -5.79 13.66 -2.21
CA CYS A 236 -7.25 13.75 -2.14
C CYS A 236 -7.97 12.57 -2.79
N SER A 237 -7.26 11.47 -3.04
CA SER A 237 -7.76 10.28 -3.71
C SER A 237 -7.93 9.15 -2.71
N GLY A 238 -8.97 8.33 -2.87
CA GLY A 238 -9.12 7.09 -2.11
C GLY A 238 -8.13 6.03 -2.58
N PRO A 239 -8.00 4.87 -1.91
CA PRO A 239 -7.13 3.80 -2.37
C PRO A 239 -7.77 2.99 -3.51
N LEU A 240 -7.01 2.13 -4.19
CA LEU A 240 -7.51 1.26 -5.27
C LEU A 240 -7.31 -0.21 -4.93
N GLN A 241 -8.41 -0.95 -4.79
CA GLN A 241 -8.36 -2.40 -4.67
C GLN A 241 -8.10 -3.02 -6.03
N VAL A 242 -7.11 -3.90 -6.08
CA VAL A 242 -6.76 -4.66 -7.28
C VAL A 242 -6.55 -6.13 -6.97
N SER A 243 -7.16 -6.98 -7.81
CA SER A 243 -7.02 -8.44 -7.74
C SER A 243 -6.57 -9.05 -9.06
N GLY A 244 -5.72 -10.07 -8.97
CA GLY A 244 -5.28 -10.86 -10.12
C GLY A 244 -6.33 -11.89 -10.53
N ALA A 245 -6.01 -12.72 -11.53
CA ALA A 245 -6.85 -13.85 -11.89
C ALA A 245 -6.93 -14.86 -10.75
N LYS A 246 -5.87 -14.95 -9.95
CA LYS A 246 -5.84 -15.66 -8.67
C LYS A 246 -5.96 -14.65 -7.53
N LYS A 247 -6.71 -15.04 -6.49
CA LYS A 247 -6.80 -14.26 -5.25
C LYS A 247 -5.41 -14.14 -4.62
N ALA A 248 -5.11 -12.98 -4.06
CA ALA A 248 -3.94 -12.80 -3.22
C ALA A 248 -3.99 -13.77 -2.04
N VAL A 249 -2.84 -14.31 -1.67
CA VAL A 249 -2.70 -15.25 -0.56
C VAL A 249 -2.25 -14.49 0.67
N ASN A 250 -2.93 -14.73 1.78
CA ASN A 250 -2.46 -14.37 3.11
C ASN A 250 -2.38 -15.67 3.92
N VAL A 251 -1.16 -16.13 4.20
CA VAL A 251 -0.92 -17.45 4.81
C VAL A 251 -1.42 -17.47 6.26
N MET A 252 -1.55 -16.30 6.91
CA MET A 252 -2.03 -16.14 8.29
C MET A 252 -1.40 -17.17 9.26
N PRO A 253 -0.10 -17.03 9.58
CA PRO A 253 0.57 -17.94 10.49
C PRO A 253 -0.10 -17.97 11.87
N LYS A 254 -0.01 -19.10 12.58
CA LYS A 254 -0.66 -19.33 13.87
C LYS A 254 -0.35 -18.25 14.92
N GLN A 255 0.81 -17.63 14.82
CA GLN A 255 1.24 -16.52 15.67
C GLN A 255 1.54 -15.31 14.79
N GLY A 256 0.80 -14.23 14.99
CA GLY A 256 1.01 -12.97 14.29
C GLY A 256 0.49 -11.78 15.09
N ILE A 257 0.81 -10.57 14.64
CA ILE A 257 0.33 -9.32 15.28
C ILE A 257 -1.20 -9.24 15.21
N SER A 258 -1.78 -9.71 14.10
CA SER A 258 -3.23 -9.72 13.83
C SER A 258 -4.01 -10.73 14.67
N THR A 259 -3.35 -11.77 15.21
CA THR A 259 -3.99 -12.80 16.03
C THR A 259 -4.04 -12.43 17.51
N LYS A 260 -3.39 -11.33 17.94
CA LYS A 260 -3.38 -10.89 19.33
C LYS A 260 -4.77 -10.38 19.76
N PRO A 261 -5.22 -10.69 20.99
CA PRO A 261 -6.47 -10.13 21.52
C PRO A 261 -6.51 -8.61 21.45
N GLY A 262 -7.64 -8.04 21.03
CA GLY A 262 -7.82 -6.59 20.94
C GLY A 262 -7.19 -5.92 19.71
N HIS A 263 -6.60 -6.67 18.77
CA HIS A 263 -5.99 -6.10 17.55
C HIS A 263 -6.90 -5.10 16.81
N MET A 264 -8.17 -5.47 16.58
CA MET A 264 -9.14 -4.59 15.91
C MET A 264 -9.47 -3.34 16.73
N LYS A 265 -9.54 -3.46 18.06
CA LYS A 265 -9.78 -2.32 18.96
C LYS A 265 -8.62 -1.33 18.90
N VAL A 266 -7.38 -1.81 18.90
CA VAL A 266 -6.18 -0.97 18.73
C VAL A 266 -6.24 -0.24 17.39
N ARG A 267 -6.68 -0.91 16.32
CA ARG A 267 -6.81 -0.27 15.00
C ARG A 267 -7.91 0.79 14.95
N SER A 268 -9.07 0.56 15.56
CA SER A 268 -10.09 1.61 15.72
C SER A 268 -9.51 2.81 16.49
N GLN A 269 -8.73 2.57 17.55
CA GLN A 269 -8.07 3.65 18.27
C GLN A 269 -7.10 4.43 17.39
N CYS A 270 -6.24 3.75 16.62
CA CYS A 270 -5.33 4.41 15.68
C CYS A 270 -6.06 5.32 14.69
N VAL A 271 -7.23 4.92 14.18
CA VAL A 271 -8.04 5.78 13.30
C VAL A 271 -8.44 7.07 14.02
N ASN A 272 -8.96 6.98 15.25
CA ASN A 272 -9.40 8.17 16.01
C ASN A 272 -8.21 9.07 16.39
N ASP A 273 -7.13 8.48 16.89
CA ASP A 273 -5.93 9.23 17.31
C ASP A 273 -5.28 9.91 16.09
N PHE A 274 -5.24 9.28 14.92
CA PHE A 274 -4.76 9.93 13.69
C PHE A 274 -5.71 11.03 13.20
N ILE A 275 -7.03 10.88 13.30
CA ILE A 275 -7.96 11.98 12.98
C ILE A 275 -7.66 13.20 13.86
N GLU A 276 -7.37 12.99 15.15
CA GLU A 276 -6.96 14.06 16.06
C GLU A 276 -5.62 14.67 15.62
N PHE A 277 -4.62 13.85 15.30
CA PHE A 277 -3.29 14.34 14.91
C PHE A 277 -3.31 15.16 13.62
N PHE A 278 -4.09 14.72 12.61
CA PHE A 278 -4.26 15.46 11.36
C PHE A 278 -5.24 16.65 11.50
N GLY A 279 -6.07 16.67 12.54
CA GLY A 279 -7.11 17.69 12.76
C GLY A 279 -8.35 17.56 11.84
N TYR A 280 -8.45 16.45 11.10
CA TYR A 280 -9.59 16.03 10.27
C TYR A 280 -9.42 14.56 9.84
N LEU A 281 -10.45 13.97 9.20
CA LEU A 281 -10.37 12.64 8.58
C LEU A 281 -9.96 12.76 7.10
N PRO A 282 -8.72 12.37 6.71
CA PRO A 282 -8.27 12.48 5.32
C PRO A 282 -8.76 11.35 4.41
N LEU A 283 -9.13 10.19 4.99
CA LEU A 283 -9.51 9.00 4.23
C LEU A 283 -10.69 9.28 3.31
N ARG A 284 -10.63 8.72 2.09
CA ARG A 284 -11.68 8.85 1.07
C ARG A 284 -12.25 7.49 0.73
N ASN A 285 -13.58 7.38 0.78
CA ASN A 285 -14.28 6.18 0.34
C ASN A 285 -14.12 6.00 -1.18
N THR A 286 -13.96 4.76 -1.61
CA THR A 286 -13.89 4.31 -2.99
C THR A 286 -14.84 3.13 -3.16
N THR A 287 -15.55 3.08 -4.28
CA THR A 287 -16.41 1.97 -4.70
C THR A 287 -15.78 1.16 -5.85
N GLU A 288 -14.87 1.78 -6.60
CA GLU A 288 -14.16 1.19 -7.72
C GLU A 288 -13.21 0.07 -7.27
N TYR A 289 -13.10 -1.00 -8.06
CA TYR A 289 -12.06 -2.02 -7.91
C TYR A 289 -11.70 -2.59 -9.28
N ILE A 290 -10.46 -3.05 -9.44
CA ILE A 290 -10.00 -3.67 -10.69
C ILE A 290 -9.69 -5.14 -10.44
N ALA A 291 -10.30 -6.03 -11.22
CA ALA A 291 -10.02 -7.46 -11.18
C ALA A 291 -9.59 -7.93 -12.56
N ARG A 292 -8.54 -8.76 -12.63
CA ARG A 292 -8.16 -9.41 -13.88
C ARG A 292 -9.25 -10.43 -14.25
N GLY A 293 -10.06 -10.09 -15.25
CA GLY A 293 -11.05 -11.01 -15.80
C GLY A 293 -10.38 -12.18 -16.54
N LEU A 294 -10.95 -13.37 -16.39
CA LEU A 294 -10.85 -14.41 -17.40
C LEU A 294 -12.10 -14.28 -18.27
N ILE A 295 -11.98 -13.79 -19.50
CA ILE A 295 -13.02 -14.05 -20.49
C ILE A 295 -12.89 -15.54 -20.82
N ARG A 296 -13.67 -16.38 -20.15
CA ARG A 296 -13.88 -17.75 -20.60
C ARG A 296 -14.81 -17.64 -21.81
N GLY A 297 -14.25 -17.86 -23.00
CA GLY A 297 -15.03 -18.13 -24.20
C GLY A 297 -15.75 -19.47 -24.10
#